data_AF-A0A936UJJ4-F1
#
_entry.id   AF-A0A936UJJ4-F1
#
_cell.length_a   1.000
_cell.length_b   1.000
_cell.length_c   1.000
_cell.angle_alpha   90.00
_cell.angle_beta   90.00
_cell.angle_gamma   90.00
#
_symmetry.space_group_name_H-M   'P 1'
#
loop_
_entity.id
_entity.type
_entity.pdbx_description
1 polymer ?
#
loop_
_entity_poly.entity_id
_entity_poly.type
_entity_poly.pdbx_seq_one_letter_code
_entity_poly.pdbx_strand_id
1 'polypeptide(L)'
;MKKLVSLALLFVLAFGSMISKAQDSQQSDYDRQKRNTQYVPPTSKAPVNVTGNHSILNLTNCPQLDRPTCLKEAFDTLTWTKCPMTFSTDGFRNDDGSSAAIPLPFNFNLYGTNYNQVFINNNGNLTFTTALATFTPFAFPSTPLAIVAPFFADVDTRNLASGVVWYKFTGNRLAVTWDSTGYFGSHADKLNTFQCIISDGLDPFLGLGNNVCFSYGDMEWTTGDASGGIGGFFGAPATVGINEGNGIDYATLGRFDRPGTYYGGPGVDSNGVSYLDCQNFCLNVSNVGNICPVAQNFPGGAVNITAGTPYVSQYAFTAPEVTQITSGGVTGVPPGMSVNITNGVTCTFDVSWNPSCSQAGTYQVCFSGIDNATVPCTTTVCVTYVVDCPLPVELSSFTSAVSGRDVSLNWSTASEENNARFEIERSSTENNWTKVGSVNGNGTTTNPHSYSFTDRGLASGNYSFRLKQIDFNGNFQYYNLSNEVVIGTPDNFSLTQNYPNPFNPSTKISYSIPSEGKVSLSIFDMTGKEVKSLVNSVQTAGYYSVSFDGSSLASGVYYYRVTVTGQNNFVATRKMLLVK
;
A
#
# COMPACT_ATOMS: atom_id res chain seq x y z
N MET A 1 -53.53 -39.95 -4.19
CA MET A 1 -52.92 -39.28 -3.02
C MET A 1 -51.50 -39.76 -2.70
N LYS A 2 -51.21 -41.07 -2.54
CA LYS A 2 -49.83 -41.55 -2.22
C LYS A 2 -48.73 -41.20 -3.25
N LYS A 3 -49.04 -41.10 -4.55
CA LYS A 3 -48.06 -40.70 -5.59
C LYS A 3 -47.73 -39.19 -5.62
N LEU A 4 -48.63 -38.30 -5.18
CA LEU A 4 -48.34 -36.87 -5.11
C LEU A 4 -47.45 -36.52 -3.91
N VAL A 5 -47.62 -37.22 -2.78
CA VAL A 5 -46.79 -37.03 -1.57
C VAL A 5 -45.34 -37.49 -1.83
N SER A 6 -45.14 -38.57 -2.58
CA SER A 6 -43.79 -39.06 -2.91
C SER A 6 -43.04 -38.17 -3.90
N LEU A 7 -43.75 -37.48 -4.80
CA LEU A 7 -43.14 -36.55 -5.77
C LEU A 7 -42.77 -35.22 -5.10
N ALA A 8 -43.61 -34.73 -4.19
CA ALA A 8 -43.30 -33.55 -3.37
C ALA A 8 -42.09 -33.81 -2.44
N LEU A 9 -41.97 -35.00 -1.85
CA LEU A 9 -40.84 -35.36 -0.99
C LEU A 9 -39.51 -35.45 -1.77
N LEU A 10 -39.53 -35.99 -3.00
CA LEU A 10 -38.35 -36.01 -3.88
C LEU A 10 -37.95 -34.61 -4.35
N PHE A 11 -38.91 -33.72 -4.63
CA PHE A 11 -38.63 -32.33 -5.00
C PHE A 11 -38.01 -31.54 -3.84
N VAL A 12 -38.49 -31.72 -2.61
CA VAL A 12 -37.94 -31.08 -1.41
C VAL A 12 -36.51 -31.57 -1.12
N LEU A 13 -36.24 -32.87 -1.26
CA LEU A 13 -34.90 -33.45 -1.07
C LEU A 13 -33.91 -33.00 -2.17
N ALA A 14 -34.36 -32.92 -3.43
CA ALA A 14 -33.53 -32.47 -4.54
C ALA A 14 -33.18 -30.97 -4.43
N PHE A 15 -34.16 -30.12 -4.09
CA PHE A 15 -33.93 -28.68 -3.85
C PHE A 15 -33.04 -28.44 -2.63
N GLY A 16 -33.25 -29.19 -1.54
CA GLY A 16 -32.37 -29.12 -0.35
C GLY A 16 -30.91 -29.43 -0.68
N SER A 17 -30.64 -30.45 -1.51
CA SER A 17 -29.26 -30.79 -1.90
C SER A 17 -28.63 -29.82 -2.90
N MET A 18 -29.43 -29.11 -3.71
CA MET A 18 -28.92 -28.06 -4.61
C MET A 18 -28.59 -26.78 -3.84
N ILE A 19 -29.40 -26.43 -2.84
CA ILE A 19 -29.16 -25.28 -1.96
C ILE A 19 -27.89 -25.52 -1.13
N SER A 20 -27.72 -26.72 -0.54
CA SER A 20 -26.51 -27.03 0.24
C SER A 20 -25.24 -26.97 -0.63
N LYS A 21 -25.27 -27.50 -1.86
CA LYS A 21 -24.12 -27.45 -2.78
C LYS A 21 -23.76 -26.03 -3.22
N ALA A 22 -24.75 -25.16 -3.38
CA ALA A 22 -24.51 -23.75 -3.72
C ALA A 22 -23.93 -22.97 -2.53
N GLN A 23 -24.36 -23.30 -1.30
CA GLN A 23 -23.80 -22.74 -0.07
C GLN A 23 -22.36 -23.24 0.16
N ASP A 24 -22.09 -24.53 -0.05
CA ASP A 24 -20.75 -25.13 0.05
C ASP A 24 -19.77 -24.52 -0.97
N SER A 25 -20.22 -24.22 -2.19
CA SER A 25 -19.37 -23.56 -3.20
C SER A 25 -19.09 -22.10 -2.85
N GLN A 26 -20.07 -21.36 -2.31
CA GLN A 26 -19.84 -19.99 -1.83
C GLN A 26 -18.90 -19.92 -0.63
N GLN A 27 -18.99 -20.88 0.29
CA GLN A 27 -18.13 -20.96 1.46
C GLN A 27 -16.67 -21.30 1.10
N SER A 28 -16.45 -22.32 0.25
CA SER A 28 -15.10 -22.71 -0.16
C SER A 28 -14.37 -21.64 -1.00
N ASP A 29 -15.11 -20.87 -1.82
CA ASP A 29 -14.57 -19.71 -2.53
C ASP A 29 -14.24 -18.55 -1.59
N TYR A 30 -15.09 -18.29 -0.58
CA TYR A 30 -14.85 -17.28 0.44
C TYR A 30 -13.60 -17.59 1.29
N ASP A 31 -13.49 -18.81 1.82
CA ASP A 31 -12.33 -19.21 2.63
C ASP A 31 -11.02 -19.11 1.83
N ARG A 32 -11.06 -19.35 0.51
CA ARG A 32 -9.93 -19.12 -0.39
C ARG A 32 -9.63 -17.63 -0.56
N GLN A 33 -10.64 -16.79 -0.75
CA GLN A 33 -10.46 -15.34 -0.87
C GLN A 33 -9.88 -14.76 0.42
N LYS A 34 -10.44 -15.10 1.57
CA LYS A 34 -10.03 -14.58 2.88
C LYS A 34 -8.59 -14.96 3.25
N ARG A 35 -8.16 -16.19 2.96
CA ARG A 35 -6.76 -16.61 3.10
C ARG A 35 -5.78 -15.81 2.21
N ASN A 36 -6.26 -15.28 1.08
CA ASN A 36 -5.46 -14.50 0.15
C ASN A 36 -5.53 -12.99 0.40
N THR A 37 -6.50 -12.51 1.20
CA THR A 37 -6.77 -11.09 1.47
C THR A 37 -6.38 -10.67 2.89
N GLN A 38 -5.29 -11.22 3.47
CA GLN A 38 -4.70 -10.57 4.65
C GLN A 38 -4.60 -9.07 4.37
N TYR A 39 -5.27 -8.28 5.21
CA TYR A 39 -5.40 -6.85 5.05
C TYR A 39 -4.01 -6.22 4.89
N VAL A 40 -3.69 -5.83 3.66
CA VAL A 40 -2.60 -4.90 3.35
C VAL A 40 -3.30 -3.54 3.26
N PRO A 41 -3.07 -2.62 4.21
CA PRO A 41 -3.56 -1.24 4.06
C PRO A 41 -3.13 -0.71 2.69
N PRO A 42 -3.92 0.13 2.02
CA PRO A 42 -3.56 0.66 0.72
C PRO A 42 -2.29 1.54 0.84
N THR A 43 -1.13 0.93 0.62
CA THR A 43 0.09 1.62 0.21
C THR A 43 0.47 1.11 -1.17
N SER A 44 0.36 2.03 -2.14
CA SER A 44 0.99 2.07 -3.46
C SER A 44 1.77 0.82 -3.90
N LYS A 45 1.24 0.03 -4.83
CA LYS A 45 2.09 -0.77 -5.73
C LYS A 45 1.50 -0.96 -7.13
N ALA A 46 2.30 -0.57 -8.12
CA ALA A 46 2.59 -1.34 -9.33
C ALA A 46 3.93 -0.84 -9.92
N PRO A 47 4.75 -1.65 -10.66
CA PRO A 47 4.29 -2.76 -11.52
C PRO A 47 5.12 -4.09 -11.55
N VAL A 48 4.38 -5.22 -11.62
CA VAL A 48 4.33 -6.30 -12.66
C VAL A 48 5.46 -7.37 -12.89
N ASN A 49 5.02 -8.65 -12.75
CA ASN A 49 5.33 -9.99 -13.36
C ASN A 49 6.76 -10.63 -13.25
N VAL A 50 6.97 -11.97 -13.09
CA VAL A 50 6.54 -13.13 -13.93
C VAL A 50 6.77 -14.51 -13.22
N THR A 51 5.77 -15.42 -13.32
CA THR A 51 5.70 -16.93 -13.35
C THR A 51 6.35 -17.89 -12.32
N GLY A 52 5.58 -18.93 -11.90
CA GLY A 52 6.11 -20.29 -11.63
C GLY A 52 5.32 -21.17 -10.64
N ASN A 53 5.03 -22.42 -11.02
CA ASN A 53 4.17 -23.45 -10.39
C ASN A 53 4.51 -23.94 -8.95
N HIS A 54 3.44 -24.20 -8.17
CA HIS A 54 3.18 -25.24 -7.17
C HIS A 54 4.35 -26.05 -6.54
N SER A 55 4.46 -26.05 -5.20
CA SER A 55 4.40 -27.27 -4.34
C SER A 55 4.55 -26.95 -2.84
N ILE A 56 3.98 -27.82 -2.02
CA ILE A 56 3.60 -27.65 -0.62
C ILE A 56 4.75 -28.03 0.34
N LEU A 57 4.71 -27.45 1.55
CA LEU A 57 5.31 -27.85 2.83
C LEU A 57 6.79 -27.49 3.10
N ASN A 58 6.96 -26.48 3.95
CA ASN A 58 7.71 -26.66 5.21
C ASN A 58 7.24 -25.65 6.26
N LEU A 59 6.37 -26.14 7.15
CA LEU A 59 5.99 -25.51 8.41
C LEU A 59 7.17 -25.65 9.38
N THR A 60 7.98 -24.60 9.53
CA THR A 60 8.79 -24.37 10.72
C THR A 60 9.31 -22.94 10.67
N ASN A 61 8.95 -22.17 11.70
CA ASN A 61 9.24 -20.74 11.93
C ASN A 61 8.16 -19.75 11.42
N CYS A 62 7.10 -19.60 12.20
CA CYS A 62 6.61 -18.25 12.51
C CYS A 62 6.15 -18.21 13.98
N PRO A 63 6.88 -17.52 14.87
CA PRO A 63 6.37 -17.20 16.20
C PRO A 63 5.09 -16.38 16.03
N GLN A 64 4.13 -16.56 16.93
CA GLN A 64 3.00 -15.66 17.07
C GLN A 64 3.51 -14.22 17.19
N LEU A 65 3.37 -13.43 16.13
CA LEU A 65 3.79 -12.02 16.08
C LEU A 65 2.72 -11.20 15.34
N ASP A 66 2.12 -10.31 16.13
CA ASP A 66 1.74 -8.94 15.77
C ASP A 66 0.86 -8.76 14.53
N ARG A 67 -0.44 -9.03 14.69
CA ARG A 67 -1.46 -8.38 13.85
C ARG A 67 -1.61 -6.94 14.35
N PRO A 68 -1.38 -5.89 13.54
CA PRO A 68 -1.81 -4.55 13.90
C PRO A 68 -3.33 -4.62 14.07
N THR A 69 -3.83 -4.56 15.31
CA THR A 69 -5.25 -4.71 15.53
C THR A 69 -5.94 -3.49 14.94
N CYS A 70 -6.80 -3.68 13.94
CA CYS A 70 -7.70 -2.64 13.45
C CYS A 70 -8.70 -2.13 14.51
N LEU A 71 -8.64 -2.74 15.71
CA LEU A 71 -9.31 -2.32 16.92
C LEU A 71 -8.92 -0.89 17.31
N LYS A 72 -9.93 -0.09 17.65
CA LYS A 72 -9.78 1.29 18.06
C LYS A 72 -8.90 1.42 19.30
N GLU A 73 -9.20 0.66 20.37
CA GLU A 73 -8.33 0.53 21.53
C GLU A 73 -7.50 -0.75 21.39
N ALA A 74 -6.18 -0.56 21.32
CA ALA A 74 -5.23 -1.66 21.20
C ALA A 74 -5.45 -2.68 22.33
N PHE A 75 -5.60 -3.93 21.93
CA PHE A 75 -5.80 -5.04 22.85
C PHE A 75 -4.46 -5.67 23.21
N ASP A 76 -4.26 -5.90 24.51
CA ASP A 76 -3.12 -6.67 25.02
C ASP A 76 -3.54 -7.44 26.28
N THR A 77 -2.97 -8.61 26.51
CA THR A 77 -3.38 -9.49 27.63
C THR A 77 -2.79 -9.07 28.98
N LEU A 78 -1.94 -8.04 29.02
CA LEU A 78 -1.25 -7.57 30.23
C LEU A 78 -2.01 -6.45 30.94
N THR A 79 -2.71 -5.60 30.19
CA THR A 79 -3.44 -4.43 30.70
C THR A 79 -4.96 -4.60 30.69
N TRP A 80 -5.46 -5.68 30.10
CA TRP A 80 -6.88 -6.03 30.03
C TRP A 80 -7.26 -7.12 31.03
N THR A 81 -8.50 -7.08 31.50
CA THR A 81 -9.04 -8.06 32.45
C THR A 81 -9.95 -9.04 31.72
N LYS A 82 -9.79 -10.35 31.95
CA LYS A 82 -10.75 -11.35 31.45
C LYS A 82 -12.10 -11.11 32.11
N CYS A 83 -13.16 -11.09 31.32
CA CYS A 83 -14.51 -10.92 31.82
C CYS A 83 -14.99 -12.21 32.50
N PRO A 84 -15.29 -12.19 33.82
CA PRO A 84 -15.86 -13.35 34.50
C PRO A 84 -17.29 -13.60 34.00
N MET A 85 -17.62 -14.87 33.75
CA MET A 85 -18.90 -15.24 33.14
C MET A 85 -19.66 -16.26 34.00
N THR A 86 -20.98 -16.09 34.09
CA THR A 86 -21.88 -17.09 34.67
C THR A 86 -21.88 -18.37 33.84
N PHE A 87 -22.24 -19.49 34.48
CA PHE A 87 -22.27 -20.82 33.86
C PHE A 87 -20.92 -21.27 33.26
N SER A 88 -19.82 -20.69 33.74
CA SER A 88 -18.46 -21.05 33.32
C SER A 88 -17.80 -22.05 34.27
N THR A 89 -17.03 -22.98 33.71
CA THR A 89 -16.24 -23.96 34.48
C THR A 89 -14.84 -23.44 34.82
N ASP A 90 -14.23 -22.65 33.94
CA ASP A 90 -12.92 -22.01 34.17
C ASP A 90 -13.04 -20.55 34.61
N GLY A 91 -14.28 -20.06 34.77
CA GLY A 91 -14.63 -18.71 35.21
C GLY A 91 -14.80 -17.70 34.08
N PHE A 92 -14.46 -18.04 32.83
CA PHE A 92 -14.48 -17.10 31.69
C PHE A 92 -15.16 -17.67 30.45
N ARG A 93 -14.93 -18.94 30.13
CA ARG A 93 -15.47 -19.61 28.95
C ARG A 93 -16.89 -20.09 29.18
N ASN A 94 -17.78 -19.79 28.26
CA ASN A 94 -19.20 -20.09 28.34
C ASN A 94 -19.87 -19.98 26.94
N ASP A 95 -21.18 -20.18 26.91
CA ASP A 95 -22.03 -20.12 25.72
C ASP A 95 -22.98 -18.92 25.83
N ASP A 96 -23.94 -18.98 26.75
CA ASP A 96 -24.97 -17.93 26.94
C ASP A 96 -24.84 -17.17 28.26
N GLY A 97 -23.68 -17.29 28.90
CA GLY A 97 -23.38 -16.64 30.16
C GLY A 97 -23.17 -15.13 30.02
N SER A 98 -23.07 -14.48 31.17
CA SER A 98 -22.85 -13.04 31.25
C SER A 98 -22.04 -12.72 32.51
N SER A 99 -21.46 -11.52 32.55
CA SER A 99 -20.89 -11.02 33.78
C SER A 99 -21.96 -10.77 34.86
N ALA A 100 -21.53 -10.62 36.11
CA ALA A 100 -22.35 -9.91 37.09
C ALA A 100 -22.53 -8.44 36.65
N ALA A 101 -23.41 -7.69 37.33
CA ALA A 101 -23.50 -6.24 37.11
C ALA A 101 -22.16 -5.58 37.47
N ILE A 102 -21.51 -4.96 36.49
CA ILE A 102 -20.25 -4.24 36.65
C ILE A 102 -20.58 -2.75 36.82
N PRO A 103 -20.22 -2.11 37.95
CA PRO A 103 -20.40 -0.67 38.12
C PRO A 103 -19.58 0.13 37.10
N LEU A 104 -20.18 1.13 36.47
CA LEU A 104 -19.49 2.08 35.63
C LEU A 104 -18.99 3.26 36.50
N PRO A 105 -17.72 3.69 36.37
CA PRO A 105 -17.20 4.84 37.11
C PRO A 105 -17.69 6.19 36.53
N PHE A 106 -18.58 6.15 35.53
CA PHE A 106 -19.17 7.28 34.85
C PHE A 106 -20.65 6.98 34.53
N ASN A 107 -21.41 8.01 34.16
CA ASN A 107 -22.78 7.83 33.67
C ASN A 107 -22.75 7.62 32.16
N PHE A 108 -23.15 6.44 31.70
CA PHE A 108 -23.38 6.17 30.29
C PHE A 108 -24.80 6.62 29.92
N ASN A 109 -24.92 7.65 29.09
CA ASN A 109 -26.21 8.13 28.60
C ASN A 109 -26.61 7.37 27.31
N LEU A 110 -27.78 6.74 27.31
CA LEU A 110 -28.34 6.05 26.17
C LEU A 110 -29.76 6.57 25.95
N TYR A 111 -29.95 7.32 24.86
CA TYR A 111 -31.20 8.00 24.50
C TYR A 111 -31.81 8.77 25.67
N GLY A 112 -31.00 9.60 26.34
CA GLY A 112 -31.43 10.40 27.49
C GLY A 112 -31.47 9.65 28.83
N THR A 113 -31.41 8.32 28.85
CA THR A 113 -31.39 7.52 30.07
C THR A 113 -29.96 7.27 30.55
N ASN A 114 -29.66 7.61 31.81
CA ASN A 114 -28.33 7.37 32.40
C ASN A 114 -28.24 6.00 33.05
N TYR A 115 -27.18 5.26 32.71
CA TYR A 115 -26.82 3.98 33.31
C TYR A 115 -25.47 4.09 34.02
N ASN A 116 -25.37 3.48 35.20
CA ASN A 116 -24.17 3.47 36.05
C ASN A 116 -23.66 2.04 36.30
N GLN A 117 -24.17 1.08 35.53
CA GLN A 117 -23.76 -0.32 35.55
C GLN A 117 -23.94 -0.94 34.17
N VAL A 118 -23.26 -2.04 33.93
CA VAL A 118 -23.34 -2.80 32.67
C VAL A 118 -23.22 -4.29 32.94
N PHE A 119 -23.87 -5.09 32.09
CA PHE A 119 -23.63 -6.52 31.94
C PHE A 119 -22.92 -6.74 30.62
N ILE A 120 -21.81 -7.48 30.66
CA ILE A 120 -21.11 -7.93 29.47
C ILE A 120 -21.62 -9.34 29.17
N ASN A 121 -22.33 -9.50 28.05
CA ASN A 121 -22.94 -10.78 27.67
C ASN A 121 -22.03 -11.51 26.68
N ASN A 122 -21.91 -12.84 26.81
CA ASN A 122 -21.02 -13.63 25.95
C ASN A 122 -21.39 -13.50 24.46
N ASN A 123 -22.68 -13.44 24.17
CA ASN A 123 -23.28 -13.28 22.84
C ASN A 123 -23.10 -11.86 22.23
N GLY A 124 -21.94 -11.24 22.46
CA GLY A 124 -21.48 -10.08 21.71
C GLY A 124 -22.24 -8.77 21.94
N ASN A 125 -22.82 -8.59 23.13
CA ASN A 125 -23.61 -7.41 23.46
C ASN A 125 -23.46 -6.96 24.92
N LEU A 126 -23.80 -5.69 25.16
CA LEU A 126 -23.89 -5.06 26.46
C LEU A 126 -25.34 -4.71 26.78
N THR A 127 -25.76 -4.96 28.02
CA THR A 127 -27.07 -4.57 28.55
C THR A 127 -26.90 -3.85 29.88
N PHE A 128 -27.91 -3.08 30.30
CA PHE A 128 -27.73 -2.15 31.43
C PHE A 128 -28.68 -2.40 32.60
N THR A 129 -29.76 -3.14 32.37
CA THR A 129 -30.78 -3.46 33.39
C THR A 129 -30.73 -4.92 33.84
N THR A 130 -30.50 -5.85 32.92
CA THR A 130 -30.41 -7.29 33.18
C THR A 130 -29.40 -7.95 32.24
N ALA A 131 -28.78 -9.05 32.67
CA ALA A 131 -28.02 -9.94 31.81
C ALA A 131 -28.91 -10.54 30.71
N LEU A 132 -28.30 -10.87 29.56
CA LEU A 132 -29.00 -11.43 28.40
C LEU A 132 -28.34 -12.75 27.96
N ALA A 133 -29.09 -13.85 28.11
CA ALA A 133 -28.71 -15.19 27.65
C ALA A 133 -29.34 -15.57 26.29
N THR A 134 -30.01 -14.63 25.62
CA THR A 134 -30.57 -14.87 24.29
C THR A 134 -29.43 -15.06 23.30
N PHE A 135 -29.49 -16.13 22.49
CA PHE A 135 -28.49 -16.48 21.49
C PHE A 135 -28.93 -16.15 20.06
N THR A 136 -30.23 -16.27 19.76
CA THR A 136 -30.76 -15.90 18.45
C THR A 136 -30.99 -14.38 18.38
N PRO A 137 -30.28 -13.65 17.50
CA PRO A 137 -30.37 -12.20 17.46
C PRO A 137 -31.70 -11.71 16.91
N PHE A 138 -32.18 -10.58 17.43
CA PHE A 138 -33.34 -9.85 16.92
C PHE A 138 -32.94 -8.53 16.27
N ALA A 139 -33.79 -8.03 15.36
CA ALA A 139 -33.58 -6.75 14.70
C ALA A 139 -33.93 -5.57 15.63
N PHE A 140 -33.30 -4.42 15.38
CA PHE A 140 -33.65 -3.16 16.03
C PHE A 140 -34.50 -2.28 15.09
N PRO A 141 -35.47 -1.51 15.62
CA PRO A 141 -35.78 -1.35 17.04
C PRO A 141 -36.54 -2.55 17.63
N SER A 142 -36.43 -2.75 18.95
CA SER A 142 -37.09 -3.84 19.69
C SER A 142 -37.48 -3.42 21.11
N THR A 143 -38.30 -4.24 21.79
CA THR A 143 -38.74 -4.00 23.19
C THR A 143 -38.54 -5.27 24.04
N PRO A 144 -38.36 -5.15 25.38
CA PRO A 144 -38.16 -3.94 26.19
C PRO A 144 -36.69 -3.77 26.66
N LEU A 145 -35.70 -4.04 25.80
CA LEU A 145 -34.29 -4.15 26.25
C LEU A 145 -33.38 -3.04 25.71
N ALA A 146 -32.76 -2.30 26.64
CA ALA A 146 -31.63 -1.42 26.37
C ALA A 146 -30.37 -2.26 26.11
N ILE A 147 -29.85 -2.19 24.88
CA ILE A 147 -28.75 -3.03 24.39
C ILE A 147 -27.82 -2.23 23.48
N VAL A 148 -26.51 -2.44 23.66
CA VAL A 148 -25.45 -1.98 22.76
C VAL A 148 -24.75 -3.23 22.22
N ALA A 149 -24.90 -3.50 20.94
CA ALA A 149 -24.47 -4.72 20.27
C ALA A 149 -23.44 -4.41 19.18
N PRO A 150 -22.11 -4.46 19.48
CA PRO A 150 -21.10 -4.43 18.42
C PRO A 150 -21.26 -5.63 17.48
N PHE A 151 -21.71 -6.78 17.98
CA PHE A 151 -21.99 -7.96 17.17
C PHE A 151 -22.83 -8.96 17.95
N PHE A 152 -24.15 -8.80 17.97
CA PHE A 152 -25.03 -9.74 18.66
C PHE A 152 -25.20 -11.00 17.81
N ALA A 153 -24.58 -12.09 18.26
CA ALA A 153 -24.64 -13.42 17.66
C ALA A 153 -24.46 -14.52 18.73
N ASP A 154 -24.60 -15.78 18.30
CA ASP A 154 -24.51 -16.98 19.14
C ASP A 154 -23.03 -17.39 19.35
N VAL A 155 -22.35 -16.64 20.23
CA VAL A 155 -20.91 -16.74 20.48
C VAL A 155 -20.64 -17.93 21.41
N ASP A 156 -19.65 -18.76 21.09
CA ASP A 156 -19.26 -19.89 21.94
C ASP A 156 -17.75 -19.85 22.22
N THR A 157 -17.42 -19.68 23.50
CA THR A 157 -16.03 -19.62 23.96
C THR A 157 -15.58 -20.91 24.64
N ARG A 158 -16.39 -21.98 24.64
CA ARG A 158 -16.08 -23.25 25.32
C ARG A 158 -14.92 -24.02 24.68
N ASN A 159 -14.75 -23.91 23.37
CA ASN A 159 -13.61 -24.53 22.69
C ASN A 159 -12.31 -23.81 23.08
N LEU A 160 -11.27 -24.55 23.45
CA LEU A 160 -9.97 -23.97 23.86
C LEU A 160 -9.25 -23.22 22.73
N ALA A 161 -9.54 -23.55 21.47
CA ALA A 161 -9.03 -22.81 20.31
C ALA A 161 -9.78 -21.49 20.06
N SER A 162 -10.95 -21.31 20.68
CA SER A 162 -11.62 -20.02 20.76
C SER A 162 -10.95 -19.14 21.82
N GLY A 163 -10.97 -17.82 21.63
CA GLY A 163 -10.61 -16.85 22.65
C GLY A 163 -11.73 -16.63 23.67
N VAL A 164 -11.67 -15.48 24.35
CA VAL A 164 -12.59 -15.13 25.45
C VAL A 164 -12.90 -13.63 25.41
N VAL A 165 -13.80 -13.20 26.30
CA VAL A 165 -14.18 -11.79 26.44
C VAL A 165 -13.27 -11.09 27.44
N TRP A 166 -12.84 -9.88 27.09
CA TRP A 166 -11.97 -9.02 27.88
C TRP A 166 -12.59 -7.64 28.05
N TYR A 167 -12.25 -6.97 29.14
CA TYR A 167 -12.65 -5.58 29.34
C TYR A 167 -11.55 -4.77 30.04
N LYS A 168 -11.62 -3.45 29.85
CA LYS A 168 -10.70 -2.48 30.44
C LYS A 168 -11.41 -1.16 30.69
N PHE A 169 -11.15 -0.58 31.86
CA PHE A 169 -11.51 0.80 32.17
C PHE A 169 -10.31 1.72 31.93
N THR A 170 -10.56 2.83 31.25
CA THR A 170 -9.57 3.89 31.05
C THR A 170 -10.26 5.22 31.29
N GLY A 171 -10.06 5.85 32.46
CA GLY A 171 -10.74 7.09 32.80
C GLY A 171 -12.27 6.95 32.81
N ASN A 172 -12.94 7.69 31.92
CA ASN A 172 -14.40 7.72 31.75
C ASN A 172 -14.90 6.83 30.59
N ARG A 173 -14.12 5.83 30.18
CA ARG A 173 -14.55 4.83 29.20
C ARG A 173 -14.37 3.40 29.69
N LEU A 174 -15.24 2.53 29.19
CA LEU A 174 -15.15 1.08 29.24
C LEU A 174 -14.96 0.56 27.81
N ALA A 175 -13.92 -0.23 27.59
CA ALA A 175 -13.74 -1.00 26.37
C ALA A 175 -13.92 -2.49 26.66
N VAL A 176 -14.62 -3.19 25.77
CA VAL A 176 -14.91 -4.62 25.86
C VAL A 176 -14.57 -5.26 24.52
N THR A 177 -13.74 -6.31 24.54
CA THR A 177 -13.29 -7.02 23.34
C THR A 177 -13.68 -8.49 23.45
N TRP A 178 -14.41 -8.99 22.44
CA TRP A 178 -14.55 -10.42 22.17
C TRP A 178 -13.40 -10.79 21.26
N ASP A 179 -12.35 -11.36 21.83
CA ASP A 179 -11.12 -11.65 21.11
C ASP A 179 -11.17 -13.06 20.55
N SER A 180 -11.08 -13.17 19.22
CA SER A 180 -10.96 -14.44 18.50
C SER A 180 -12.01 -15.48 18.93
N THR A 181 -13.27 -15.07 19.06
CA THR A 181 -14.35 -15.92 19.56
C THR A 181 -14.98 -16.79 18.47
N GLY A 182 -15.36 -18.01 18.84
CA GLY A 182 -16.02 -18.97 17.97
C GLY A 182 -17.53 -18.86 18.08
N TYR A 183 -18.24 -19.81 17.47
CA TYR A 183 -19.70 -19.81 17.39
C TYR A 183 -20.30 -21.13 17.89
N PHE A 184 -21.58 -21.09 18.27
CA PHE A 184 -22.31 -22.20 18.87
C PHE A 184 -22.13 -23.52 18.15
N GLY A 185 -21.97 -24.59 18.94
CA GLY A 185 -21.52 -25.91 18.49
C GLY A 185 -20.06 -26.19 18.88
N SER A 186 -19.45 -25.30 19.66
CA SER A 186 -18.03 -25.30 20.03
C SER A 186 -17.11 -25.27 18.80
N HIS A 187 -17.55 -24.57 17.75
CA HIS A 187 -16.76 -24.36 16.55
C HIS A 187 -15.68 -23.31 16.78
N ALA A 188 -14.49 -23.57 16.27
CA ALA A 188 -13.33 -22.67 16.33
C ALA A 188 -12.50 -22.71 15.03
N ASP A 189 -13.10 -23.20 13.95
CA ASP A 189 -12.54 -23.16 12.59
C ASP A 189 -12.61 -21.75 11.98
N LYS A 190 -13.50 -20.89 12.50
CA LYS A 190 -13.66 -19.48 12.17
C LYS A 190 -13.77 -18.67 13.45
N LEU A 191 -13.09 -17.54 13.51
CA LEU A 191 -13.03 -16.71 14.70
C LEU A 191 -13.36 -15.25 14.37
N ASN A 192 -14.10 -14.60 15.26
CA ASN A 192 -14.41 -13.18 15.17
C ASN A 192 -13.65 -12.41 16.24
N THR A 193 -13.13 -11.23 15.90
CA THR A 193 -12.59 -10.27 16.86
C THR A 193 -13.30 -8.93 16.72
N PHE A 194 -13.99 -8.50 17.76
CA PHE A 194 -14.73 -7.24 17.76
C PHE A 194 -14.75 -6.58 19.14
N GLN A 195 -14.92 -5.26 19.14
CA GLN A 195 -14.78 -4.41 20.30
C GLN A 195 -15.94 -3.40 20.37
N CYS A 196 -16.46 -3.20 21.58
CA CYS A 196 -17.34 -2.11 21.93
C CYS A 196 -16.65 -1.20 22.95
N ILE A 197 -16.72 0.10 22.73
CA ILE A 197 -16.26 1.11 23.67
C ILE A 197 -17.44 2.01 24.02
N ILE A 198 -17.71 2.20 25.30
CA ILE A 198 -18.71 3.15 25.81
C ILE A 198 -18.06 4.18 26.73
N SER A 199 -18.53 5.42 26.70
CA SER A 199 -18.03 6.52 27.54
C SER A 199 -19.14 7.48 27.97
N ASP A 200 -18.80 8.51 28.74
CA ASP A 200 -19.70 9.62 29.08
C ASP A 200 -19.86 10.67 27.95
N GLY A 201 -19.26 10.45 26.78
CA GLY A 201 -19.28 11.37 25.63
C GLY A 201 -18.21 12.47 25.66
N LEU A 202 -17.39 12.55 26.72
CA LEU A 202 -16.33 13.56 26.88
C LEU A 202 -14.93 13.03 26.56
N ASP A 203 -14.79 11.73 26.29
CA ASP A 203 -13.51 11.13 25.93
C ASP A 203 -13.11 11.46 24.47
N PRO A 204 -12.05 12.26 24.23
CA PRO A 204 -11.62 12.62 22.88
C PRO A 204 -11.17 11.39 22.06
N PHE A 205 -10.87 10.27 22.70
CA PHE A 205 -10.51 9.03 22.02
C PHE A 205 -11.64 8.50 21.12
N LEU A 206 -12.90 8.69 21.52
CA LEU A 206 -14.07 8.31 20.71
C LEU A 206 -14.44 9.40 19.68
N GLY A 207 -13.81 10.57 19.76
CA GLY A 207 -14.25 11.81 19.14
C GLY A 207 -15.24 12.54 20.07
N LEU A 208 -14.97 13.81 20.37
CA LEU A 208 -15.77 14.59 21.32
C LEU A 208 -17.25 14.56 20.95
N GLY A 209 -18.10 14.18 21.91
CA GLY A 209 -19.53 14.00 21.73
C GLY A 209 -19.97 12.56 21.43
N ASN A 210 -19.10 11.70 20.88
CA ASN A 210 -19.42 10.28 20.72
C ASN A 210 -19.27 9.55 22.05
N ASN A 211 -20.24 8.70 22.35
CA ASN A 211 -20.28 7.91 23.59
C ASN A 211 -20.33 6.40 23.33
N VAL A 212 -20.42 5.95 22.07
CA VAL A 212 -20.29 4.54 21.68
C VAL A 212 -19.38 4.43 20.45
N CYS A 213 -18.45 3.47 20.45
CA CYS A 213 -17.73 3.05 19.26
C CYS A 213 -17.70 1.53 19.11
N PHE A 214 -17.92 1.05 17.90
CA PHE A 214 -17.67 -0.32 17.48
C PHE A 214 -16.41 -0.39 16.65
N SER A 215 -15.63 -1.44 16.86
CA SER A 215 -14.39 -1.66 16.13
C SER A 215 -14.18 -3.15 15.88
N TYR A 216 -13.63 -3.50 14.73
CA TYR A 216 -13.54 -4.89 14.30
C TYR A 216 -12.12 -5.21 13.85
N GLY A 217 -11.68 -6.39 14.26
CA GLY A 217 -10.48 -7.02 13.73
C GLY A 217 -10.85 -7.89 12.54
N ASP A 218 -10.64 -9.18 12.71
CA ASP A 218 -10.93 -10.22 11.73
C ASP A 218 -12.31 -10.83 12.02
N MET A 219 -13.22 -10.83 11.05
CA MET A 219 -14.60 -11.32 11.18
C MET A 219 -14.91 -12.42 10.17
N GLU A 220 -15.04 -13.66 10.63
CA GLU A 220 -15.13 -14.88 9.81
C GLU A 220 -16.49 -15.60 9.87
N TRP A 221 -17.40 -15.26 10.77
CA TRP A 221 -18.69 -15.96 10.91
C TRP A 221 -19.83 -15.02 11.34
N THR A 222 -21.07 -15.40 11.07
CA THR A 222 -22.27 -14.62 11.41
C THR A 222 -23.27 -15.32 12.32
N THR A 223 -23.36 -16.65 12.26
CA THR A 223 -24.47 -17.36 12.88
C THR A 223 -24.07 -18.72 13.44
N GLY A 224 -24.53 -19.02 14.65
CA GLY A 224 -24.37 -20.34 15.27
C GLY A 224 -25.36 -21.38 14.77
N ASP A 225 -25.06 -22.67 14.99
CA ASP A 225 -25.88 -23.78 14.50
C ASP A 225 -27.31 -23.76 15.08
N ALA A 226 -27.47 -23.36 16.36
CA ALA A 226 -28.78 -23.26 17.01
C ALA A 226 -29.67 -22.15 16.42
N SER A 227 -29.06 -21.16 15.79
CA SER A 227 -29.73 -20.08 15.08
C SER A 227 -29.97 -20.42 13.60
N GLY A 228 -29.85 -21.70 13.22
CA GLY A 228 -30.05 -22.18 11.84
C GLY A 228 -28.86 -21.96 10.93
N GLY A 229 -27.69 -21.60 11.49
CA GLY A 229 -26.46 -21.44 10.74
C GLY A 229 -25.93 -22.78 10.20
N ILE A 230 -25.24 -22.72 9.06
CA ILE A 230 -24.48 -23.83 8.50
C ILE A 230 -23.06 -23.33 8.28
N GLY A 231 -22.08 -23.93 8.97
CA GLY A 231 -20.67 -23.55 8.87
C GLY A 231 -20.39 -22.09 9.25
N GLY A 232 -21.21 -21.51 10.14
CA GLY A 232 -21.09 -20.13 10.59
C GLY A 232 -21.96 -19.10 9.85
N PHE A 233 -22.80 -19.50 8.89
CA PHE A 233 -23.54 -18.58 8.02
C PHE A 233 -24.99 -18.99 7.73
N PHE A 234 -25.76 -18.07 7.16
CA PHE A 234 -27.08 -18.21 6.55
C PHE A 234 -28.24 -18.60 7.50
N GLY A 235 -28.03 -18.50 8.81
CA GLY A 235 -29.11 -18.61 9.79
C GLY A 235 -29.70 -17.24 10.15
N ALA A 236 -30.20 -17.09 11.37
CA ALA A 236 -30.61 -15.80 11.89
C ALA A 236 -29.44 -14.79 11.81
N PRO A 237 -29.63 -13.64 11.15
CA PRO A 237 -28.57 -12.65 10.99
C PRO A 237 -28.08 -12.10 12.32
N ALA A 238 -26.76 -11.98 12.48
CA ALA A 238 -26.14 -11.21 13.55
C ALA A 238 -26.58 -9.74 13.47
N THR A 239 -26.84 -9.12 14.63
CA THR A 239 -27.29 -7.73 14.69
C THR A 239 -26.16 -6.82 15.18
N VAL A 240 -25.86 -5.77 14.42
CA VAL A 240 -24.93 -4.71 14.81
C VAL A 240 -25.70 -3.42 15.01
N GLY A 241 -25.72 -2.89 16.22
CA GLY A 241 -26.45 -1.68 16.52
C GLY A 241 -26.68 -1.42 18.00
N ILE A 242 -27.60 -0.49 18.27
CA ILE A 242 -27.94 0.04 19.58
C ILE A 242 -29.47 0.16 19.61
N ASN A 243 -30.07 -0.17 20.74
CA ASN A 243 -31.52 -0.11 20.92
C ASN A 243 -31.83 0.34 22.36
N GLU A 244 -32.72 1.32 22.52
CA GLU A 244 -33.14 1.77 23.85
C GLU A 244 -34.07 0.75 24.53
N GLY A 245 -34.82 -0.02 23.74
CA GLY A 245 -35.83 -0.95 24.25
C GLY A 245 -37.25 -0.39 24.25
N ASN A 246 -37.48 0.81 23.70
CA ASN A 246 -38.81 1.40 23.63
C ASN A 246 -39.55 1.13 22.29
N GLY A 247 -38.89 0.46 21.34
CA GLY A 247 -39.42 0.15 20.01
C GLY A 247 -39.37 1.31 19.01
N ILE A 248 -38.75 2.43 19.37
CA ILE A 248 -38.69 3.69 18.61
C ILE A 248 -37.24 4.14 18.42
N ASP A 249 -36.48 4.25 19.51
CA ASP A 249 -35.13 4.79 19.55
C ASP A 249 -34.08 3.70 19.37
N TYR A 250 -33.34 3.78 18.26
CA TYR A 250 -32.34 2.81 17.85
C TYR A 250 -31.34 3.40 16.84
N ALA A 251 -30.23 2.68 16.67
CA ALA A 251 -29.27 2.89 15.61
C ALA A 251 -28.81 1.50 15.13
N THR A 252 -28.93 1.17 13.85
CA THR A 252 -28.43 -0.10 13.30
C THR A 252 -27.38 0.17 12.24
N LEU A 253 -26.31 -0.62 12.25
CA LEU A 253 -25.32 -0.65 11.17
C LEU A 253 -25.57 -1.82 10.23
N GLY A 254 -26.63 -2.58 10.45
CA GLY A 254 -27.05 -3.67 9.59
C GLY A 254 -27.06 -5.00 10.30
N ARG A 255 -27.56 -5.98 9.55
CA ARG A 255 -27.62 -7.37 9.97
C ARG A 255 -26.84 -8.23 8.98
N PHE A 256 -26.20 -9.27 9.49
CA PHE A 256 -25.18 -10.03 8.76
C PHE A 256 -25.48 -11.52 8.83
N ASP A 257 -25.61 -12.16 7.67
CA ASP A 257 -25.93 -13.59 7.58
C ASP A 257 -25.03 -14.36 6.62
N ARG A 258 -24.07 -13.71 5.96
CA ARG A 258 -23.30 -14.35 4.88
C ARG A 258 -21.83 -13.97 4.87
N PRO A 259 -21.00 -14.76 4.16
CA PRO A 259 -19.62 -14.40 3.89
C PRO A 259 -19.51 -13.20 2.92
N GLY A 260 -18.32 -12.59 2.90
CA GLY A 260 -17.92 -11.58 1.91
C GLY A 260 -18.07 -10.14 2.38
N THR A 261 -17.80 -9.19 1.47
CA THR A 261 -17.74 -7.74 1.76
C THR A 261 -18.98 -6.97 1.29
N TYR A 262 -20.01 -7.67 0.82
CA TYR A 262 -21.24 -7.02 0.35
C TYR A 262 -21.92 -6.27 1.49
N TYR A 263 -22.22 -4.99 1.29
CA TYR A 263 -23.00 -4.18 2.23
C TYR A 263 -24.11 -3.46 1.49
N GLY A 264 -25.34 -3.89 1.74
CA GLY A 264 -26.56 -3.28 1.21
C GLY A 264 -27.11 -2.18 2.11
N GLY A 265 -26.56 -2.02 3.32
CA GLY A 265 -26.94 -0.98 4.26
C GLY A 265 -27.59 -1.50 5.55
N PRO A 266 -27.97 -0.57 6.45
CA PRO A 266 -28.54 -0.82 7.78
C PRO A 266 -29.86 -1.62 7.76
N GLY A 267 -30.65 -1.48 6.70
CA GLY A 267 -31.94 -2.18 6.53
C GLY A 267 -31.84 -3.56 5.87
N VAL A 268 -30.63 -4.05 5.60
CA VAL A 268 -30.41 -5.32 4.89
C VAL A 268 -29.98 -6.39 5.88
N ASP A 269 -30.69 -7.52 5.89
CA ASP A 269 -30.38 -8.69 6.74
C ASP A 269 -29.17 -9.46 6.27
N SER A 270 -28.86 -9.31 4.99
CA SER A 270 -27.93 -10.15 4.29
C SER A 270 -26.67 -9.40 3.89
N ASN A 271 -26.12 -8.64 4.83
CA ASN A 271 -24.79 -8.07 4.68
C ASN A 271 -23.73 -9.16 4.90
N GLY A 272 -22.60 -8.99 4.23
CA GLY A 272 -21.43 -9.85 4.34
C GLY A 272 -20.56 -9.44 5.52
N VAL A 273 -20.16 -10.41 6.35
CA VAL A 273 -19.45 -10.14 7.60
C VAL A 273 -18.10 -9.46 7.42
N SER A 274 -17.38 -9.75 6.33
CA SER A 274 -16.08 -9.16 6.03
C SER A 274 -16.17 -7.68 5.66
N TYR A 275 -17.37 -7.12 5.47
CA TYR A 275 -17.52 -5.68 5.38
C TYR A 275 -17.10 -4.98 6.68
N LEU A 276 -17.29 -5.64 7.83
CA LEU A 276 -16.90 -5.11 9.13
C LEU A 276 -15.38 -5.15 9.34
N ASP A 277 -14.62 -5.96 8.60
CA ASP A 277 -13.18 -6.11 8.77
C ASP A 277 -12.49 -4.74 8.77
N CYS A 278 -11.77 -4.45 9.85
CA CYS A 278 -11.05 -3.19 10.07
C CYS A 278 -11.89 -1.90 10.06
N GLN A 279 -13.20 -2.00 10.26
CA GLN A 279 -14.06 -0.83 10.40
C GLN A 279 -14.08 -0.27 11.83
N ASN A 280 -14.34 1.03 11.92
CA ASN A 280 -14.54 1.76 13.16
C ASN A 280 -15.77 2.65 13.02
N PHE A 281 -16.79 2.43 13.82
CA PHE A 281 -18.02 3.21 13.81
C PHE A 281 -18.21 3.87 15.17
N CYS A 282 -18.23 5.20 15.22
CA CYS A 282 -18.46 5.95 16.44
C CYS A 282 -19.73 6.79 16.31
N LEU A 283 -20.56 6.74 17.35
CA LEU A 283 -21.87 7.38 17.38
C LEU A 283 -22.05 8.17 18.68
N ASN A 284 -22.84 9.23 18.60
CA ASN A 284 -23.46 9.87 19.75
C ASN A 284 -24.90 9.34 19.87
N VAL A 285 -25.13 8.49 20.87
CA VAL A 285 -26.46 7.95 21.21
C VAL A 285 -27.03 8.54 22.49
N SER A 286 -26.56 9.71 22.91
CA SER A 286 -27.14 10.40 24.08
C SER A 286 -28.44 11.14 23.73
N ASN A 287 -28.63 11.50 22.46
CA ASN A 287 -29.80 12.23 22.00
C ASN A 287 -30.97 11.28 21.74
N VAL A 288 -32.17 11.68 22.14
CA VAL A 288 -33.42 11.00 21.78
C VAL A 288 -33.77 11.31 20.31
N GLY A 289 -34.22 10.31 19.56
CA GLY A 289 -34.61 10.45 18.15
C GLY A 289 -33.46 10.24 17.16
N ASN A 290 -33.34 11.17 16.21
CA ASN A 290 -32.47 11.04 15.04
C ASN A 290 -30.98 10.98 15.41
N ILE A 291 -30.29 9.96 14.92
CA ILE A 291 -28.83 9.78 15.06
C ILE A 291 -28.15 10.16 13.75
N CYS A 292 -27.13 10.99 13.85
CA CYS A 292 -26.43 11.53 12.70
C CYS A 292 -25.73 10.40 11.88
N PRO A 293 -25.55 10.58 10.56
CA PRO A 293 -24.89 9.60 9.72
C PRO A 293 -23.52 9.17 10.25
N VAL A 294 -23.26 7.87 10.26
CA VAL A 294 -22.04 7.29 10.79
C VAL A 294 -20.98 7.27 9.71
N ALA A 295 -19.82 7.86 10.01
CA ALA A 295 -18.68 7.88 9.10
C ALA A 295 -18.01 6.50 8.99
N GLN A 296 -17.54 6.16 7.79
CA GLN A 296 -16.95 4.85 7.47
C GLN A 296 -15.73 5.01 6.56
N ASN A 297 -14.74 4.12 6.69
CA ASN A 297 -13.52 4.08 5.87
C ASN A 297 -12.63 5.33 5.93
N PHE A 298 -12.84 6.24 6.88
CA PHE A 298 -11.98 7.41 7.06
C PHE A 298 -10.64 7.03 7.69
N PRO A 299 -9.52 7.65 7.26
CA PRO A 299 -8.22 7.41 7.86
C PRO A 299 -8.16 7.95 9.29
N GLY A 300 -7.52 7.21 10.19
CA GLY A 300 -7.31 7.63 11.58
C GLY A 300 -6.24 8.72 11.77
N GLY A 301 -5.60 9.18 10.69
CA GLY A 301 -4.53 10.17 10.70
C GLY A 301 -4.37 10.86 9.35
N ALA A 302 -3.25 11.57 9.16
CA ALA A 302 -2.95 12.22 7.90
C ALA A 302 -2.67 11.20 6.78
N VAL A 303 -3.11 11.54 5.57
CA VAL A 303 -2.85 10.78 4.34
C VAL A 303 -1.65 11.41 3.63
N ASN A 304 -0.52 10.70 3.61
CA ASN A 304 0.69 11.15 2.91
C ASN A 304 0.67 10.67 1.46
N ILE A 305 0.85 11.60 0.51
CA ILE A 305 0.83 11.36 -0.94
C ILE A 305 2.14 11.88 -1.52
N THR A 306 2.91 11.01 -2.16
CA THR A 306 4.09 11.44 -2.92
C THR A 306 3.67 12.03 -4.26
N ALA A 307 4.12 13.25 -4.55
CA ALA A 307 3.85 13.91 -5.82
C ALA A 307 4.21 13.02 -7.04
N GLY A 308 3.34 12.98 -8.04
CA GLY A 308 3.43 12.13 -9.23
C GLY A 308 2.85 10.72 -9.05
N THR A 309 2.42 10.35 -7.84
CA THR A 309 1.78 9.06 -7.57
C THR A 309 0.26 9.22 -7.49
N PRO A 310 -0.52 8.49 -8.32
CA PRO A 310 -1.97 8.49 -8.19
C PRO A 310 -2.42 7.95 -6.83
N TYR A 311 -3.29 8.70 -6.17
CA TYR A 311 -3.99 8.35 -4.94
C TYR A 311 -5.47 8.11 -5.24
N VAL A 312 -6.03 7.03 -4.68
CA VAL A 312 -7.46 6.71 -4.73
C VAL A 312 -7.94 6.21 -3.37
N SER A 313 -9.14 6.62 -2.96
CA SER A 313 -9.79 6.12 -1.76
C SER A 313 -11.31 6.23 -1.87
N GLN A 314 -12.04 5.41 -1.11
CA GLN A 314 -13.49 5.53 -0.97
C GLN A 314 -13.84 5.73 0.50
N TYR A 315 -14.59 6.79 0.80
CA TYR A 315 -15.16 7.05 2.12
C TYR A 315 -16.68 6.94 2.07
N ALA A 316 -17.32 6.77 3.23
CA ALA A 316 -18.78 6.70 3.26
C ALA A 316 -19.39 7.28 4.54
N PHE A 317 -20.67 7.64 4.44
CA PHE A 317 -21.54 7.94 5.57
C PHE A 317 -22.84 7.17 5.43
N THR A 318 -23.33 6.61 6.53
CA THR A 318 -24.58 5.84 6.55
C THR A 318 -25.43 6.27 7.72
N ALA A 319 -26.65 6.72 7.44
CA ALA A 319 -27.67 6.95 8.45
C ALA A 319 -28.02 5.63 9.14
N PRO A 320 -27.97 5.54 10.48
CA PRO A 320 -28.18 4.29 11.19
C PRO A 320 -29.67 3.89 11.32
N GLU A 321 -30.62 4.69 10.84
CA GLU A 321 -32.04 4.37 10.78
C GLU A 321 -32.44 3.87 9.38
N VAL A 322 -33.08 2.69 9.31
CA VAL A 322 -33.21 1.89 8.06
C VAL A 322 -33.98 2.55 6.91
N THR A 323 -34.74 3.61 7.18
CA THR A 323 -35.53 4.35 6.17
C THR A 323 -34.86 5.63 5.69
N GLN A 324 -33.73 6.00 6.28
CA GLN A 324 -33.06 7.26 5.98
C GLN A 324 -32.12 7.15 4.78
N ILE A 325 -32.00 8.27 4.06
CA ILE A 325 -31.04 8.46 2.98
C ILE A 325 -30.01 9.47 3.45
N THR A 326 -28.76 9.18 3.16
CA THR A 326 -27.64 10.07 3.41
C THR A 326 -27.28 10.83 2.13
N SER A 327 -27.10 12.14 2.25
CA SER A 327 -26.56 13.00 1.20
C SER A 327 -25.17 13.50 1.59
N GLY A 328 -24.30 13.65 0.59
CA GLY A 328 -22.90 14.02 0.80
C GLY A 328 -22.58 15.47 0.48
N GLY A 329 -21.69 16.07 1.28
CA GLY A 329 -21.07 17.37 1.02
C GLY A 329 -19.56 17.30 1.21
N VAL A 330 -18.80 18.09 0.45
CA VAL A 330 -17.33 18.17 0.57
C VAL A 330 -16.86 19.63 0.45
N THR A 331 -15.89 20.01 1.28
CA THR A 331 -15.27 21.35 1.28
C THR A 331 -13.74 21.23 1.41
N GLY A 332 -13.02 22.26 0.95
CA GLY A 332 -11.56 22.29 1.03
C GLY A 332 -10.83 21.44 -0.03
N VAL A 333 -11.53 21.00 -1.09
CA VAL A 333 -10.94 20.16 -2.15
C VAL A 333 -9.81 20.92 -2.88
N PRO A 334 -8.57 20.40 -2.86
CA PRO A 334 -7.44 21.05 -3.53
C PRO A 334 -7.52 20.94 -5.06
N PRO A 335 -6.81 21.80 -5.81
CA PRO A 335 -6.78 21.73 -7.27
C PRO A 335 -6.39 20.34 -7.78
N GLY A 336 -7.15 19.82 -8.76
CA GLY A 336 -6.89 18.53 -9.39
C GLY A 336 -7.33 17.30 -8.59
N MET A 337 -7.79 17.44 -7.34
CA MET A 337 -8.47 16.35 -6.63
C MET A 337 -9.91 16.23 -7.12
N SER A 338 -10.34 15.02 -7.45
CA SER A 338 -11.72 14.70 -7.82
C SER A 338 -12.39 13.94 -6.69
N VAL A 339 -13.61 14.33 -6.33
CA VAL A 339 -14.45 13.66 -5.33
C VAL A 339 -15.81 13.42 -5.95
N ASN A 340 -16.12 12.17 -6.29
CA ASN A 340 -17.44 11.79 -6.81
C ASN A 340 -18.32 11.33 -5.66
N ILE A 341 -19.47 11.99 -5.50
CA ILE A 341 -20.41 11.71 -4.41
C ILE A 341 -21.60 10.92 -4.96
N THR A 342 -21.88 9.76 -4.37
CA THR A 342 -23.09 8.98 -4.65
C THR A 342 -23.98 9.00 -3.42
N ASN A 343 -25.15 9.63 -3.52
CA ASN A 343 -26.15 9.66 -2.44
C ASN A 343 -26.94 8.35 -2.38
N GLY A 344 -27.40 7.98 -1.19
CA GLY A 344 -28.14 6.74 -0.99
C GLY A 344 -28.29 6.41 0.49
N VAL A 345 -28.76 5.20 0.80
CA VAL A 345 -28.79 4.72 2.20
C VAL A 345 -27.40 4.84 2.83
N THR A 346 -26.38 4.39 2.08
CA THR A 346 -24.98 4.72 2.31
C THR A 346 -24.53 5.70 1.24
N CYS A 347 -24.12 6.89 1.65
CA CYS A 347 -23.51 7.88 0.77
C CYS A 347 -22.01 7.59 0.63
N THR A 348 -21.50 7.49 -0.59
CA THR A 348 -20.08 7.20 -0.86
C THR A 348 -19.37 8.36 -1.54
N PHE A 349 -18.07 8.47 -1.27
CA PHE A 349 -17.17 9.49 -1.78
C PHE A 349 -15.97 8.81 -2.44
N ASP A 350 -15.95 8.74 -3.77
CA ASP A 350 -14.80 8.23 -4.51
C ASP A 350 -13.80 9.38 -4.75
N VAL A 351 -12.70 9.35 -4.01
CA VAL A 351 -11.63 10.34 -4.07
C VAL A 351 -10.53 9.84 -5.01
N SER A 352 -10.09 10.69 -5.93
CA SER A 352 -8.91 10.44 -6.75
C SER A 352 -8.07 11.71 -6.91
N TRP A 353 -6.74 11.56 -6.87
CA TRP A 353 -5.82 12.68 -7.00
C TRP A 353 -4.46 12.24 -7.52
N ASN A 354 -3.81 13.04 -8.37
CA ASN A 354 -2.43 12.84 -8.79
C ASN A 354 -1.68 14.17 -8.72
N PRO A 355 -1.25 14.60 -7.51
CA PRO A 355 -0.65 15.91 -7.33
C PRO A 355 0.75 15.99 -7.93
N SER A 356 1.11 17.15 -8.46
CA SER A 356 2.48 17.46 -8.90
C SER A 356 3.29 18.12 -7.79
N CYS A 357 4.62 18.25 -7.96
CA CYS A 357 5.48 18.89 -6.97
C CYS A 357 5.15 20.37 -6.70
N SER A 358 4.48 21.08 -7.62
CA SER A 358 3.99 22.44 -7.36
C SER A 358 2.81 22.49 -6.39
N GLN A 359 2.24 21.33 -6.07
CA GLN A 359 1.13 21.13 -5.14
C GLN A 359 1.61 20.46 -3.85
N ALA A 360 2.91 20.50 -3.55
CA ALA A 360 3.44 20.06 -2.27
C ALA A 360 2.88 20.95 -1.14
N GLY A 361 2.50 20.34 -0.02
CA GLY A 361 1.91 21.03 1.12
C GLY A 361 0.83 20.22 1.83
N THR A 362 0.22 20.83 2.84
CA THR A 362 -0.83 20.22 3.65
C THR A 362 -2.20 20.80 3.28
N TYR A 363 -3.16 19.91 3.05
CA TYR A 363 -4.54 20.23 2.67
C TYR A 363 -5.51 19.60 3.64
N GLN A 364 -6.54 20.34 4.04
CA GLN A 364 -7.61 19.83 4.88
C GLN A 364 -8.89 19.77 4.07
N VAL A 365 -9.42 18.56 3.86
CA VAL A 365 -10.67 18.33 3.13
C VAL A 365 -11.70 17.80 4.12
N CYS A 366 -12.83 18.49 4.23
CA CYS A 366 -13.89 18.11 5.15
C CYS A 366 -15.07 17.51 4.37
N PHE A 367 -15.40 16.27 4.72
CA PHE A 367 -16.50 15.49 4.17
C PHE A 367 -17.66 15.51 5.17
N SER A 368 -18.89 15.60 4.67
CA SER A 368 -20.08 15.65 5.49
C SER A 368 -21.14 14.70 4.97
N GLY A 369 -21.76 13.94 5.88
CA GLY A 369 -22.95 13.14 5.62
C GLY A 369 -24.15 13.78 6.33
N ILE A 370 -25.23 13.99 5.59
CA ILE A 370 -26.45 14.64 6.08
C ILE A 370 -27.62 13.68 5.84
N ASP A 371 -28.31 13.28 6.90
CA ASP A 371 -29.52 12.45 6.79
C ASP A 371 -30.73 13.26 6.28
N ASN A 372 -31.83 12.57 5.99
CA ASN A 372 -33.08 13.17 5.53
C ASN A 372 -34.20 13.12 6.60
N ALA A 373 -33.84 13.09 7.89
CA ALA A 373 -34.82 13.16 8.97
C ALA A 373 -35.61 14.48 8.95
N THR A 374 -36.72 14.55 9.70
CA THR A 374 -37.51 15.79 9.83
C THR A 374 -36.67 16.94 10.39
N VAL A 375 -35.75 16.62 11.30
CA VAL A 375 -34.68 17.51 11.74
C VAL A 375 -33.37 16.83 11.32
N PRO A 376 -32.82 17.21 10.15
CA PRO A 376 -31.60 16.58 9.65
C PRO A 376 -30.45 16.72 10.63
N CYS A 377 -29.65 15.68 10.77
CA CYS A 377 -28.35 15.78 11.41
C CYS A 377 -27.21 15.63 10.40
N THR A 378 -26.07 16.23 10.73
CA THR A 378 -24.86 16.23 9.92
C THR A 378 -23.68 15.71 10.73
N THR A 379 -22.96 14.74 10.17
CA THR A 379 -21.64 14.33 10.67
C THR A 379 -20.58 14.84 9.71
N THR A 380 -19.54 15.50 10.24
CA THR A 380 -18.42 16.02 9.44
C THR A 380 -17.10 15.39 9.89
N VAL A 381 -16.33 14.88 8.94
CA VAL A 381 -14.98 14.35 9.15
C VAL A 381 -14.00 15.09 8.24
N CYS A 382 -12.95 15.65 8.83
CA CYS A 382 -11.90 16.33 8.08
C CYS A 382 -10.66 15.44 7.97
N VAL A 383 -10.24 15.17 6.73
CA VAL A 383 -9.03 14.43 6.40
C VAL A 383 -7.91 15.42 6.08
N THR A 384 -6.75 15.21 6.70
CA THR A 384 -5.54 15.96 6.37
C THR A 384 -4.75 15.18 5.31
N TYR A 385 -4.54 15.79 4.15
CA TYR A 385 -3.69 15.27 3.09
C TYR A 385 -2.37 16.02 3.10
N VAL A 386 -1.26 15.29 3.08
CA VAL A 386 0.10 15.85 3.01
C VAL A 386 0.68 15.40 1.68
N VAL A 387 0.98 16.36 0.81
CA VAL A 387 1.68 16.10 -0.45
C VAL A 387 3.15 16.42 -0.26
N ASP A 388 3.97 15.39 -0.36
CA ASP A 388 5.41 15.52 -0.29
C ASP A 388 6.01 15.50 -1.70
N CYS A 389 6.93 16.42 -1.94
CA CYS A 389 7.83 16.39 -3.09
C CYS A 389 9.24 16.17 -2.54
N PRO A 390 9.65 14.90 -2.37
CA PRO A 390 10.97 14.65 -1.84
C PRO A 390 12.04 15.23 -2.76
N LEU A 391 13.05 15.87 -2.16
CA LEU A 391 14.27 16.20 -2.88
C LEU A 391 14.98 14.87 -3.12
N PRO A 392 15.17 14.45 -4.37
CA PRO A 392 15.46 13.06 -4.66
C PRO A 392 16.83 12.60 -4.16
N VAL A 393 17.79 13.52 -4.03
CA VAL A 393 19.11 13.26 -3.45
C VAL A 393 19.67 14.54 -2.83
N GLU A 394 20.34 14.44 -1.68
CA GLU A 394 21.24 15.48 -1.20
C GLU A 394 22.69 15.10 -1.48
N LEU A 395 23.37 15.80 -2.39
CA LEU A 395 24.79 15.55 -2.68
C LEU A 395 25.69 16.23 -1.64
N SER A 396 26.61 15.45 -1.07
CA SER A 396 27.67 15.95 -0.20
C SER A 396 28.95 16.31 -0.96
N SER A 397 29.20 15.68 -2.12
CA SER A 397 30.33 16.01 -2.99
C SER A 397 30.11 15.58 -4.43
N PHE A 398 30.70 16.32 -5.39
CA PHE A 398 30.84 15.90 -6.78
C PHE A 398 32.15 16.47 -7.34
N THR A 399 33.08 15.58 -7.70
CA THR A 399 34.46 15.93 -8.07
C THR A 399 34.94 15.12 -9.28
N SER A 400 36.01 15.58 -9.91
CA SER A 400 36.66 14.91 -11.05
C SER A 400 38.17 14.82 -10.85
N ALA A 401 38.77 13.75 -11.35
CA ALA A 401 40.22 13.59 -11.48
C ALA A 401 40.59 13.16 -12.90
N VAL A 402 41.65 13.75 -13.47
CA VAL A 402 42.15 13.42 -14.80
C VAL A 402 43.40 12.56 -14.68
N SER A 403 43.43 11.43 -15.39
CA SER A 403 44.60 10.57 -15.54
C SER A 403 44.85 10.28 -17.01
N GLY A 404 45.77 11.03 -17.62
CA GLY A 404 46.04 10.96 -19.05
C GLY A 404 44.84 11.42 -19.89
N ARG A 405 44.07 10.47 -20.41
CA ARG A 405 42.87 10.72 -21.25
C ARG A 405 41.56 10.28 -20.58
N ASP A 406 41.65 9.79 -19.35
CA ASP A 406 40.51 9.27 -18.62
C ASP A 406 40.12 10.26 -17.53
N VAL A 407 38.82 10.49 -17.39
CA VAL A 407 38.22 11.35 -16.38
C VAL A 407 37.44 10.48 -15.41
N SER A 408 37.92 10.40 -14.17
CA SER A 408 37.21 9.73 -13.08
C SER A 408 36.36 10.75 -12.32
N LEU A 409 35.05 10.57 -12.39
CA LEU A 409 34.06 11.32 -11.63
C LEU A 409 33.75 10.57 -10.33
N ASN A 410 33.75 11.29 -9.22
CA ASN A 410 33.42 10.75 -7.90
C ASN A 410 32.39 11.65 -7.22
N TRP A 411 31.33 11.07 -6.69
CA TRP A 411 30.32 11.80 -5.93
C TRP A 411 29.86 11.02 -4.72
N SER A 412 29.36 11.73 -3.72
CA SER A 412 28.75 11.13 -2.54
C SER A 412 27.44 11.82 -2.20
N THR A 413 26.47 11.03 -1.75
CA THR A 413 25.17 11.47 -1.27
C THR A 413 25.19 11.51 0.26
N ALA A 414 24.50 12.48 0.87
CA ALA A 414 24.22 12.51 2.31
C ALA A 414 22.96 11.69 2.62
N SER A 415 21.95 11.80 1.75
CA SER A 415 20.72 11.03 1.75
C SER A 415 20.23 10.84 0.31
N GLU A 416 19.43 9.81 0.10
CA GLU A 416 18.74 9.51 -1.15
C GLU A 416 17.30 9.17 -0.85
N GLU A 417 16.40 9.61 -1.71
CA GLU A 417 14.99 9.28 -1.63
C GLU A 417 14.50 8.89 -3.02
N ASN A 418 13.96 7.67 -3.12
CA ASN A 418 13.43 7.13 -4.37
C ASN A 418 14.43 7.08 -5.55
N ASN A 419 15.74 7.14 -5.26
CA ASN A 419 16.78 7.26 -6.28
C ASN A 419 16.99 5.95 -7.04
N ALA A 420 16.58 5.90 -8.31
CA ALA A 420 16.79 4.73 -9.15
C ALA A 420 18.20 4.68 -9.74
N ARG A 421 18.70 5.81 -10.27
CA ARG A 421 20.04 5.88 -10.91
C ARG A 421 20.53 7.31 -11.12
N PHE A 422 21.83 7.43 -11.33
CA PHE A 422 22.48 8.59 -11.92
C PHE A 422 22.82 8.31 -13.38
N GLU A 423 22.43 9.20 -14.29
CA GLU A 423 22.94 9.24 -15.66
C GLU A 423 24.05 10.30 -15.73
N ILE A 424 25.21 9.91 -16.28
CA ILE A 424 26.36 10.79 -16.41
C ILE A 424 26.30 11.40 -17.80
N GLU A 425 26.27 12.72 -17.85
CA GLU A 425 26.25 13.48 -19.10
C GLU A 425 27.52 14.31 -19.24
N ARG A 426 28.07 14.33 -20.45
CA ARG A 426 29.24 15.10 -20.84
C ARG A 426 28.89 16.06 -21.97
N SER A 427 29.47 17.24 -21.93
CA SER A 427 29.41 18.23 -23.00
C SER A 427 30.80 18.73 -23.37
N SER A 428 31.09 18.88 -24.67
CA SER A 428 32.35 19.45 -25.21
C SER A 428 32.14 20.79 -25.92
N THR A 429 30.90 21.27 -25.95
CA THR A 429 30.47 22.54 -26.56
C THR A 429 29.26 23.02 -25.78
N GLU A 430 29.14 24.30 -25.49
CA GLU A 430 28.04 24.84 -24.66
C GLU A 430 26.67 24.22 -25.00
N ASN A 431 26.01 23.66 -23.98
CA ASN A 431 24.65 23.10 -24.01
C ASN A 431 24.38 21.85 -24.86
N ASN A 432 25.38 21.22 -25.47
CA ASN A 432 25.18 19.93 -26.15
C ASN A 432 25.61 18.76 -25.25
N TRP A 433 24.65 18.13 -24.57
CA TRP A 433 24.89 17.08 -23.59
C TRP A 433 24.71 15.67 -24.19
N THR A 434 25.66 14.80 -23.91
CA THR A 434 25.65 13.40 -24.33
C THR A 434 25.73 12.48 -23.13
N LYS A 435 24.84 11.48 -23.04
CA LYS A 435 24.91 10.45 -22.00
C LYS A 435 26.11 9.54 -22.25
N VAL A 436 27.05 9.52 -21.31
CA VAL A 436 28.28 8.70 -21.38
C VAL A 436 28.22 7.46 -20.48
N GLY A 437 27.30 7.42 -19.52
CA GLY A 437 27.13 6.26 -18.64
C GLY A 437 25.95 6.38 -17.68
N SER A 438 25.76 5.35 -16.85
CA SER A 438 24.81 5.37 -15.74
C SER A 438 25.28 4.47 -14.60
N VAL A 439 24.93 4.84 -13.37
CA VAL A 439 25.20 4.08 -12.14
C VAL A 439 23.90 3.99 -11.34
N ASN A 440 23.54 2.80 -10.86
CA ASN A 440 22.32 2.61 -10.07
C ASN A 440 22.43 3.32 -8.71
N GLY A 441 21.33 3.89 -8.25
CA GLY A 441 21.20 4.48 -6.91
C GLY A 441 20.88 3.42 -5.86
N ASN A 442 20.78 3.83 -4.59
CA ASN A 442 20.43 2.95 -3.47
C ASN A 442 18.94 3.06 -3.05
N GLY A 443 18.09 3.70 -3.85
CA GLY A 443 16.68 3.90 -3.52
C GLY A 443 16.48 4.96 -2.44
N THR A 444 15.84 4.58 -1.33
CA THR A 444 15.63 5.48 -0.19
C THR A 444 16.55 5.09 0.97
N THR A 445 17.45 5.99 1.34
CA THR A 445 18.45 5.78 2.39
C THR A 445 18.89 7.11 2.99
N THR A 446 19.04 7.16 4.31
CA THR A 446 19.65 8.30 5.02
C THR A 446 21.13 8.09 5.32
N ASN A 447 21.69 6.93 4.92
CA ASN A 447 23.11 6.66 5.05
C ASN A 447 23.87 7.26 3.86
N PRO A 448 25.04 7.89 4.09
CA PRO A 448 25.86 8.37 2.99
C PRO A 448 26.35 7.24 2.09
N HIS A 449 26.27 7.44 0.77
CA HIS A 449 26.81 6.52 -0.23
C HIS A 449 27.79 7.24 -1.17
N SER A 450 28.80 6.51 -1.64
CA SER A 450 29.79 7.01 -2.58
C SER A 450 29.75 6.23 -3.89
N TYR A 451 29.92 6.96 -5.00
CA TYR A 451 29.82 6.45 -6.34
C TYR A 451 30.99 6.94 -7.19
N SER A 452 31.30 6.19 -8.25
CA SER A 452 32.30 6.61 -9.23
C SER A 452 31.92 6.17 -10.65
N PHE A 453 32.37 6.95 -11.62
CA PHE A 453 32.27 6.64 -13.04
C PHE A 453 33.52 7.14 -13.75
N THR A 454 34.09 6.36 -14.68
CA THR A 454 35.24 6.80 -15.46
C THR A 454 34.88 6.87 -16.94
N ASP A 455 34.95 8.07 -17.49
CA ASP A 455 34.86 8.31 -18.93
C ASP A 455 36.28 8.19 -19.53
N ARG A 456 36.44 7.37 -20.57
CA ARG A 456 37.77 6.92 -21.04
C ARG A 456 38.10 7.38 -22.45
N GLY A 457 39.37 7.65 -22.68
CA GLY A 457 39.91 7.92 -24.02
C GLY A 457 39.40 9.21 -24.64
N LEU A 458 39.20 10.26 -23.85
CA LEU A 458 38.78 11.57 -24.34
C LEU A 458 39.82 12.16 -25.30
N ALA A 459 39.36 13.02 -26.20
CA ALA A 459 40.24 13.83 -27.05
C ALA A 459 40.74 15.02 -26.23
N SER A 460 41.78 15.70 -26.73
CA SER A 460 42.24 16.94 -26.12
C SER A 460 41.17 18.02 -26.26
N GLY A 461 40.94 18.79 -25.19
CA GLY A 461 39.91 19.81 -25.15
C GLY A 461 39.30 19.98 -23.77
N ASN A 462 38.27 20.82 -23.70
CA ASN A 462 37.56 21.12 -22.47
C ASN A 462 36.21 20.40 -22.42
N TYR A 463 35.84 19.94 -21.23
CA TYR A 463 34.64 19.16 -21.00
C TYR A 463 33.89 19.63 -19.75
N SER A 464 32.57 19.75 -19.88
CA SER A 464 31.66 19.90 -18.76
C SER A 464 30.99 18.56 -18.46
N PHE A 465 30.81 18.25 -17.17
CA PHE A 465 30.11 17.06 -16.71
C PHE A 465 28.95 17.44 -15.79
N ARG A 466 27.88 16.65 -15.85
CA ARG A 466 26.78 16.72 -14.89
C ARG A 466 26.21 15.35 -14.61
N LEU A 467 25.60 15.21 -13.44
CA LEU A 467 24.77 14.07 -13.10
C LEU A 467 23.31 14.44 -13.38
N LYS A 468 22.58 13.55 -14.04
CA LYS A 468 21.12 13.55 -14.09
C LYS A 468 20.64 12.42 -13.19
N GLN A 469 20.27 12.75 -11.97
CA GLN A 469 19.68 11.81 -11.03
C GLN A 469 18.24 11.52 -11.47
N ILE A 470 17.81 10.26 -11.42
CA ILE A 470 16.48 9.81 -11.86
C ILE A 470 15.87 8.89 -10.79
N ASP A 471 14.62 9.17 -10.45
CA ASP A 471 13.83 8.43 -9.48
C ASP A 471 13.13 7.20 -10.08
N PHE A 472 12.62 6.29 -9.24
CA PHE A 472 11.79 5.17 -9.71
C PHE A 472 10.46 5.61 -10.35
N ASN A 473 9.97 6.81 -10.00
CA ASN A 473 8.77 7.40 -10.62
C ASN A 473 9.09 8.22 -11.90
N GLY A 474 10.36 8.31 -12.29
CA GLY A 474 10.80 9.01 -13.51
C GLY A 474 11.10 10.50 -13.36
N ASN A 475 10.91 11.09 -12.18
CA ASN A 475 11.39 12.44 -11.88
C ASN A 475 12.92 12.50 -11.99
N PHE A 476 13.47 13.68 -12.25
CA PHE A 476 14.92 13.86 -12.36
C PHE A 476 15.41 15.23 -11.89
N GLN A 477 16.66 15.26 -11.43
CA GLN A 477 17.37 16.49 -11.05
C GLN A 477 18.79 16.51 -11.64
N TYR A 478 19.28 17.70 -11.97
CA TYR A 478 20.65 17.89 -12.47
C TYR A 478 21.61 18.42 -11.40
N TYR A 479 22.83 17.89 -11.41
CA TYR A 479 23.95 18.36 -10.59
C TYR A 479 25.16 18.59 -11.47
N ASN A 480 25.54 19.86 -11.64
CA ASN A 480 26.67 20.24 -12.47
C ASN A 480 27.98 20.09 -11.70
N LEU A 481 29.02 19.61 -12.38
CA LEU A 481 30.37 19.65 -11.85
C LEU A 481 30.83 21.11 -11.80
N SER A 482 31.38 21.55 -10.67
CA SER A 482 31.71 22.96 -10.45
C SER A 482 32.82 23.47 -11.36
N ASN A 483 33.74 22.58 -11.79
CA ASN A 483 34.91 22.93 -12.59
C ASN A 483 34.83 22.27 -13.97
N GLU A 484 35.34 22.96 -14.97
CA GLU A 484 35.59 22.41 -16.29
C GLU A 484 36.78 21.43 -16.25
N VAL A 485 36.66 20.32 -16.97
CA VAL A 485 37.69 19.28 -17.05
C VAL A 485 38.49 19.47 -18.33
N VAL A 486 39.80 19.67 -18.21
CA VAL A 486 40.71 19.87 -19.35
C VAL A 486 41.51 18.60 -19.61
N ILE A 487 41.41 18.09 -20.84
CA ILE A 487 42.31 17.05 -21.36
C ILE A 487 43.41 17.72 -22.16
N GLY A 488 44.63 17.65 -21.65
CA GLY A 488 45.80 18.23 -22.30
C GLY A 488 46.12 17.63 -23.66
N THR A 489 46.99 18.30 -24.40
CA THR A 489 47.59 17.79 -25.63
C THR A 489 48.66 16.74 -25.31
N PRO A 490 48.88 15.76 -26.19
CA PRO A 490 49.96 14.78 -26.03
C PRO A 490 51.35 15.43 -26.12
N ASP A 491 52.32 14.92 -25.36
CA ASP A 491 53.72 15.39 -25.42
C ASP A 491 54.51 14.78 -26.58
N ASN A 492 54.11 13.58 -27.03
CA ASN A 492 54.86 12.79 -28.02
C ASN A 492 53.95 12.29 -29.15
N PHE A 493 54.55 12.13 -30.32
CA PHE A 493 53.94 11.37 -31.40
C PHE A 493 53.80 9.91 -31.00
N SER A 494 52.68 9.29 -31.33
CA SER A 494 52.51 7.85 -31.12
C SER A 494 51.59 7.21 -32.17
N LEU A 495 51.84 5.94 -32.46
CA LEU A 495 50.94 5.07 -33.22
C LEU A 495 50.77 3.77 -32.43
N THR A 496 49.57 3.55 -31.89
CA THR A 496 49.28 2.37 -31.07
C THR A 496 49.01 1.16 -31.95
N GLN A 497 49.10 -0.03 -31.34
CA GLN A 497 48.57 -1.23 -31.95
C GLN A 497 47.05 -1.07 -32.14
N ASN A 498 46.52 -1.44 -33.30
CA ASN A 498 45.09 -1.42 -33.57
C ASN A 498 44.36 -2.41 -32.62
N TYR A 499 43.14 -2.08 -32.23
CA TYR A 499 42.35 -2.95 -31.36
C TYR A 499 40.90 -3.08 -31.88
N PRO A 500 40.37 -4.30 -32.01
CA PRO A 500 41.05 -5.60 -31.80
C PRO A 500 42.16 -5.88 -32.83
N ASN A 501 43.11 -6.77 -32.52
CA ASN A 501 44.08 -7.34 -33.45
C ASN A 501 44.48 -8.76 -32.97
N PRO A 502 44.13 -9.85 -33.67
CA PRO A 502 43.46 -9.90 -34.99
C PRO A 502 42.05 -9.29 -34.96
N PHE A 503 41.56 -8.80 -36.09
CA PHE A 503 40.25 -8.14 -36.20
C PHE A 503 39.36 -8.77 -37.28
N ASN A 504 38.04 -8.63 -37.12
CA ASN A 504 37.04 -9.11 -38.07
C ASN A 504 35.74 -8.27 -38.02
N PRO A 505 35.29 -7.65 -39.13
CA PRO A 505 36.12 -7.06 -40.18
C PRO A 505 36.61 -5.66 -39.80
N SER A 506 36.25 -5.14 -38.61
CA SER A 506 36.56 -3.77 -38.19
C SER A 506 37.52 -3.67 -37.01
N THR A 507 38.31 -2.60 -36.98
CA THR A 507 39.27 -2.28 -35.91
C THR A 507 39.40 -0.77 -35.74
N LYS A 508 39.96 -0.32 -34.61
CA LYS A 508 40.31 1.08 -34.38
C LYS A 508 41.81 1.26 -34.37
N ILE A 509 42.27 2.31 -35.05
CA ILE A 509 43.67 2.75 -35.08
C ILE A 509 43.74 4.08 -34.35
N SER A 510 44.56 4.15 -33.29
CA SER A 510 44.76 5.37 -32.52
C SER A 510 46.18 5.89 -32.66
N TYR A 511 46.30 7.21 -32.71
CA TYR A 511 47.57 7.91 -32.82
C TYR A 511 47.48 9.27 -32.11
N SER A 512 48.63 9.82 -31.73
CA SER A 512 48.72 11.15 -31.11
C SER A 512 49.72 12.02 -31.85
N ILE A 513 49.45 13.32 -31.92
CA ILE A 513 50.37 14.31 -32.48
C ILE A 513 50.51 15.49 -31.49
N PRO A 514 51.73 15.86 -31.07
CA PRO A 514 51.97 16.91 -30.07
C PRO A 514 51.89 18.33 -30.64
N SER A 515 51.89 18.49 -31.96
CA SER A 515 51.85 19.77 -32.65
C SER A 515 51.07 19.65 -33.97
N GLU A 516 50.64 20.78 -34.52
CA GLU A 516 49.97 20.82 -35.83
C GLU A 516 50.84 20.22 -36.94
N GLY A 517 50.23 19.45 -37.84
CA GLY A 517 50.88 18.88 -39.00
C GLY A 517 49.93 18.21 -39.98
N LYS A 518 50.40 17.97 -41.21
CA LYS A 518 49.69 17.19 -42.22
C LYS A 518 49.85 15.70 -41.91
N VAL A 519 48.75 15.07 -41.53
CA VAL A 519 48.68 13.64 -41.18
C VAL A 519 48.19 12.84 -42.39
N SER A 520 48.95 11.80 -42.73
CA SER A 520 48.58 10.76 -43.70
C SER A 520 48.60 9.41 -43.01
N LEU A 521 47.42 8.78 -42.83
CA LEU A 521 47.27 7.42 -42.32
C LEU A 521 46.80 6.52 -43.45
N SER A 522 47.64 5.58 -43.87
CA SER A 522 47.35 4.67 -44.99
C SER A 522 47.61 3.22 -44.62
N ILE A 523 46.87 2.32 -45.27
CA ILE A 523 46.94 0.87 -45.16
C ILE A 523 47.65 0.29 -46.37
N PHE A 524 48.52 -0.68 -46.15
CA PHE A 524 49.38 -1.33 -47.15
C PHE A 524 49.24 -2.86 -47.05
N ASP A 525 49.31 -3.54 -48.20
CA ASP A 525 49.43 -5.00 -48.25
C ASP A 525 50.88 -5.48 -48.01
N MET A 526 51.10 -6.81 -48.07
CA MET A 526 52.42 -7.42 -47.85
C MET A 526 53.46 -7.06 -48.91
N THR A 527 53.03 -6.57 -50.08
CA THR A 527 53.93 -6.10 -51.16
C THR A 527 54.32 -4.63 -51.00
N GLY A 528 53.73 -3.94 -50.02
CA GLY A 528 53.92 -2.50 -49.81
C GLY A 528 53.03 -1.63 -50.69
N LYS A 529 52.05 -2.21 -51.40
CA LYS A 529 51.08 -1.44 -52.18
C LYS A 529 50.05 -0.85 -51.24
N GLU A 530 49.78 0.46 -51.38
CA GLU A 530 48.71 1.13 -50.65
C GLU A 530 47.35 0.58 -51.09
N VAL A 531 46.57 0.09 -50.13
CA VAL A 531 45.24 -0.48 -50.36
C VAL A 531 44.13 0.50 -49.96
N LYS A 532 44.39 1.40 -49.00
CA LYS A 532 43.41 2.40 -48.56
C LYS A 532 44.08 3.54 -47.81
N SER A 533 43.68 4.78 -48.11
CA SER A 533 43.99 5.94 -47.28
C SER A 533 42.84 6.21 -46.30
N LEU A 534 43.14 6.37 -45.02
CA LEU A 534 42.16 6.61 -43.95
C LEU A 534 42.11 8.08 -43.52
N VAL A 535 43.26 8.76 -43.53
CA VAL A 535 43.39 10.18 -43.20
C VAL A 535 44.39 10.81 -44.16
N ASN A 536 44.07 12.01 -44.66
CA ASN A 536 44.98 12.85 -45.43
C ASN A 536 44.58 14.32 -45.25
N SER A 537 44.86 14.87 -44.07
CA SER A 537 44.44 16.24 -43.71
C SER A 537 45.43 16.89 -42.75
N VAL A 538 45.37 18.21 -42.62
CA VAL A 538 46.03 18.94 -41.52
C VAL A 538 45.24 18.69 -40.24
N GLN A 539 45.94 18.39 -39.15
CA GLN A 539 45.38 18.13 -37.82
C GLN A 539 46.17 18.93 -36.77
N THR A 540 45.48 19.47 -35.77
CA THR A 540 46.07 20.20 -34.63
C THR A 540 46.65 19.24 -33.57
N ALA A 541 47.29 19.75 -32.53
CA ALA A 541 47.78 18.91 -31.45
C ALA A 541 46.62 18.15 -30.76
N GLY A 542 46.74 16.83 -30.63
CA GLY A 542 45.67 16.02 -30.03
C GLY A 542 45.80 14.52 -30.17
N TYR A 543 44.85 13.83 -29.56
CA TYR A 543 44.65 12.38 -29.66
C TYR A 543 43.60 12.06 -30.71
N TYR A 544 43.91 11.17 -31.64
CA TYR A 544 43.06 10.79 -32.77
C TYR A 544 42.78 9.30 -32.79
N SER A 545 41.58 8.93 -33.27
CA SER A 545 41.21 7.54 -33.49
C SER A 545 40.37 7.42 -34.74
N VAL A 546 40.69 6.45 -35.59
CA VAL A 546 40.02 6.20 -36.85
C VAL A 546 39.56 4.75 -36.92
N SER A 547 38.30 4.54 -37.30
CA SER A 547 37.75 3.21 -37.54
C SER A 547 38.16 2.74 -38.94
N PHE A 548 38.63 1.50 -39.03
CA PHE A 548 38.94 0.84 -40.29
C PHE A 548 38.06 -0.39 -40.46
N ASP A 549 37.33 -0.45 -41.58
CA ASP A 549 36.60 -1.63 -42.04
C ASP A 549 37.36 -2.30 -43.19
N GLY A 550 37.79 -3.54 -42.95
CA GLY A 550 38.50 -4.41 -43.87
C GLY A 550 37.60 -5.42 -44.59
N SER A 551 36.27 -5.29 -44.53
CA SER A 551 35.31 -6.21 -45.15
C SER A 551 35.60 -6.51 -46.63
N SER A 552 36.10 -5.54 -47.38
CA SER A 552 36.47 -5.66 -48.81
C SER A 552 37.85 -6.27 -49.09
N LEU A 553 38.63 -6.59 -48.05
CA LEU A 553 39.97 -7.16 -48.17
C LEU A 553 39.99 -8.66 -47.87
N ALA A 554 40.99 -9.40 -48.34
CA ALA A 554 41.15 -10.82 -48.01
C ALA A 554 41.71 -10.99 -46.58
N SER A 555 41.47 -12.15 -45.93
CA SER A 555 42.17 -12.48 -44.68
C SER A 555 43.68 -12.46 -44.92
N GLY A 556 44.43 -11.84 -44.02
CA GLY A 556 45.87 -11.70 -44.21
C GLY A 556 46.51 -10.62 -43.35
N VAL A 557 47.83 -10.50 -43.51
CA VAL A 557 48.64 -9.50 -42.83
C VAL A 557 48.64 -8.21 -43.62
N TYR A 558 48.32 -7.12 -42.95
CA TYR A 558 48.37 -5.76 -43.49
C TYR A 558 49.26 -4.88 -42.60
N TYR A 559 49.75 -3.78 -43.17
CA TYR A 559 50.49 -2.76 -42.44
C TYR A 559 49.73 -1.45 -42.49
N TYR A 560 49.74 -0.70 -41.40
CA TYR A 560 49.26 0.68 -41.41
C TYR A 560 50.38 1.61 -41.01
N ARG A 561 50.47 2.73 -41.72
CA ARG A 561 51.52 3.74 -41.52
C ARG A 561 50.88 5.10 -41.32
N VAL A 562 51.30 5.77 -40.26
CA VAL A 562 51.04 7.20 -40.07
C VAL A 562 52.30 7.97 -40.45
N THR A 563 52.12 9.01 -41.27
CA THR A 563 53.13 9.99 -41.63
C THR A 563 52.60 11.36 -41.23
N VAL A 564 53.37 12.10 -40.43
CA VAL A 564 53.05 13.47 -40.06
C VAL A 564 54.15 14.38 -40.58
N THR A 565 53.79 15.40 -41.34
CA THR A 565 54.70 16.43 -41.86
C THR A 565 54.28 17.80 -41.33
N GLY A 566 55.17 18.48 -40.61
CA GLY A 566 54.88 19.72 -39.91
C GLY A 566 56.14 20.31 -39.26
N GLN A 567 56.00 20.88 -38.06
CA GLN A 567 57.16 21.35 -37.28
C GLN A 567 58.15 20.21 -36.98
N ASN A 568 57.63 19.04 -36.67
CA ASN A 568 58.40 17.81 -36.48
C ASN A 568 57.82 16.72 -37.38
N ASN A 569 58.68 16.02 -38.11
CA ASN A 569 58.26 14.92 -38.97
C ASN A 569 58.22 13.62 -38.18
N PHE A 570 57.17 12.83 -38.35
CA PHE A 570 57.00 11.54 -37.70
C PHE A 570 56.52 10.48 -38.68
N VAL A 571 57.11 9.29 -38.64
CA VAL A 571 56.65 8.13 -39.41
C VAL A 571 56.66 6.92 -38.50
N ALA A 572 55.53 6.24 -38.39
CA ALA A 572 55.44 4.96 -37.68
C ALA A 572 54.59 3.97 -38.48
N THR A 573 55.03 2.70 -38.48
CA THR A 573 54.32 1.60 -39.14
C THR A 573 54.05 0.50 -38.13
N ARG A 574 52.87 -0.12 -38.20
CA ARG A 574 52.45 -1.24 -37.36
C ARG A 574 51.79 -2.32 -38.21
N LYS A 575 51.87 -3.56 -37.75
CA LYS A 575 51.29 -4.76 -38.39
C LYS A 575 49.89 -5.01 -37.82
N MET A 576 48.93 -5.37 -38.66
CA MET A 576 47.61 -5.86 -38.24
C MET A 576 47.24 -7.15 -38.99
N LEU A 577 46.41 -7.99 -38.37
CA LEU A 577 45.95 -9.26 -38.93
C LEU A 577 44.42 -9.23 -39.09
N LEU A 578 43.96 -9.29 -40.34
CA LEU A 578 42.54 -9.45 -40.67
C LEU A 578 42.23 -10.95 -40.77
N VAL A 579 41.25 -11.42 -39.99
CA VAL A 579 40.76 -12.80 -40.05
C VAL A 579 39.28 -12.75 -40.36
N LYS A 580 38.87 -13.20 -41.55
CA LYS A 580 37.46 -13.38 -41.90
C LYS A 580 36.88 -14.64 -41.27
#